data_AF-A0A3D1RA23-F1
#
_entry.id   AF-A0A3D1RA23-F1
#
_cell.length_a   1.000
_cell.length_b   1.000
_cell.length_c   1.000
_cell.angle_alpha   90.00
_cell.angle_beta   90.00
_cell.angle_gamma   90.00
#
_symmetry.space_group_name_H-M   'P 1'
#
loop_
_entity.id
_entity.type
_entity.pdbx_description
1 polymer ?
#
loop_
_entity_poly.entity_id
_entity_poly.type
_entity_poly.pdbx_seq_one_letter_code
_entity_poly.pdbx_strand_id
1 'polypeptide(L)'
;MHVALPEALANQGMHLDPDFESLTYGDNGIRRGRGIAQFEPGDALVFYAGLRPVSPCEHRLLYAIIGFYRIASVEPAGVVTQARRSENAHTRRRSPTPTDIVVHAASGESGRLRLCLPIGELRDGAYRVRRDLLEQWGGLSCKDGFIQRSAVPPMINKPDRFMRWLERQNPELVATNNPIPQHRGRGALGDGRVIVVMLRQPSSAQDCRTDPLYEFGSFGLTDCHNRNLLLDESATGARLAFVQGGRGEVRLVMVTPPVKVVDHGRRREAQWEGQMPLRFSEAPILINNAGQSAVQGFLKFLEGSSCRTPTLAFSSAFRSRKKPLDTALAAELLCVWDKFQVSEPCLWAQHYGQSLWREPRSLDRHRQSTYERKLAEAKGGIERTACCRPSSGSDCRR
;
A
#
# COMPACT_ATOMS: atom_id res chain seq x y z
N MET A 1 -10.08 12.42 -8.58
CA MET A 1 -9.09 13.53 -8.63
C MET A 1 -7.70 12.94 -8.46
N HIS A 2 -6.93 12.78 -9.53
CA HIS A 2 -5.51 12.43 -9.41
C HIS A 2 -4.78 13.60 -8.76
N VAL A 3 -4.06 13.34 -7.67
CA VAL A 3 -3.17 14.35 -7.08
C VAL A 3 -1.85 14.17 -7.79
N ALA A 4 -1.53 15.07 -8.71
CA ALA A 4 -0.23 15.15 -9.36
C ALA A 4 0.48 16.41 -8.86
N LEU A 5 1.81 16.37 -8.82
CA LEU A 5 2.58 17.59 -8.64
C LEU A 5 2.32 18.52 -9.84
N PRO A 6 2.25 19.84 -9.63
CA PRO A 6 2.33 20.79 -10.73
C PRO A 6 3.53 20.48 -11.63
N GLU A 7 3.37 20.60 -12.95
CA GLU A 7 4.39 20.23 -13.93
C GLU A 7 5.76 20.86 -13.64
N ALA A 8 5.77 22.12 -13.19
CA ALA A 8 6.97 22.85 -12.79
C ALA A 8 7.77 22.20 -11.64
N LEU A 9 7.13 21.31 -10.85
CA LEU A 9 7.73 20.62 -9.70
C LEU A 9 8.05 19.15 -9.98
N ALA A 10 7.60 18.57 -11.10
CA ALA A 10 7.66 17.11 -11.35
C ALA A 10 9.08 16.51 -11.34
N ASN A 11 10.10 17.30 -11.65
CA ASN A 11 11.51 16.86 -11.70
C ASN A 11 12.42 17.67 -10.75
N GLN A 12 11.85 18.44 -9.83
CA GLN A 12 12.64 19.26 -8.90
C GLN A 12 13.01 18.43 -7.67
N GLY A 13 14.24 18.62 -7.18
CA GLY A 13 14.68 18.05 -5.91
C GLY A 13 13.84 18.62 -4.77
N MET A 14 12.94 17.81 -4.20
CA MET A 14 12.10 18.24 -3.10
C MET A 14 12.80 18.02 -1.77
N HIS A 15 12.64 18.99 -0.87
CA HIS A 15 13.12 18.90 0.49
C HIS A 15 12.10 18.09 1.32
N LEU A 16 12.51 16.90 1.77
CA LEU A 16 11.67 16.01 2.59
C LEU A 16 12.06 16.14 4.06
N ASP A 17 11.26 16.91 4.81
CA ASP A 17 11.38 17.03 6.26
C ASP A 17 9.98 17.37 6.86
N PRO A 18 9.54 16.70 7.93
CA PRO A 18 10.18 15.53 8.57
C PRO A 18 10.20 14.31 7.65
N ASP A 19 11.22 13.46 7.78
CA ASP A 19 11.32 12.16 7.11
C ASP A 19 10.93 11.06 8.12
N PHE A 20 9.67 10.62 8.04
CA PHE A 20 9.11 9.62 8.95
C PHE A 20 9.58 8.21 8.62
N GLU A 21 10.08 7.94 7.41
CA GLU A 21 10.65 6.64 7.06
C GLU A 21 12.02 6.45 7.70
N SER A 22 12.86 7.49 7.67
CA SER A 22 14.16 7.50 8.31
C SER A 22 14.11 7.92 9.79
N LEU A 23 12.93 8.35 10.28
CA LEU A 23 12.74 8.92 11.62
C LEU A 23 13.66 10.10 11.92
N THR A 24 13.86 10.97 10.92
CA THR A 24 14.70 12.15 11.03
C THR A 24 13.92 13.45 10.78
N TYR A 25 14.44 14.56 11.31
CA TYR A 25 13.98 15.90 11.00
C TYR A 25 15.15 16.87 10.99
N GLY A 26 15.30 17.63 9.92
CA GLY A 26 16.32 18.67 9.80
C GLY A 26 15.78 20.07 10.08
N ASP A 27 16.63 20.90 10.69
CA ASP A 27 16.40 22.35 10.82
C ASP A 27 17.72 23.09 10.61
N ASN A 28 17.66 24.37 10.27
CA ASN A 28 18.87 25.18 10.07
C ASN A 28 19.54 25.65 11.37
N GLY A 29 18.98 25.29 12.54
CA GLY A 29 19.50 25.60 13.88
C GLY A 29 19.56 27.09 14.20
N ILE A 30 18.99 27.94 13.34
CA ILE A 30 18.98 29.40 13.49
C ILE A 30 17.54 29.86 13.70
N ARG A 31 17.33 30.73 14.70
CA ARG A 31 16.03 31.27 15.10
C ARG A 31 15.04 30.16 15.51
N ARG A 32 14.42 29.49 14.55
CA ARG A 32 13.27 28.58 14.72
C ARG A 32 13.68 27.27 15.41
N GLY A 33 14.75 26.63 14.95
CA GLY A 33 15.27 25.41 15.56
C GLY A 33 16.36 25.62 16.60
N ARG A 34 16.66 26.86 17.02
CA ARG A 34 17.66 27.10 18.09
C ARG A 34 17.30 26.34 19.37
N GLY A 35 16.01 26.31 19.74
CA GLY A 35 15.55 25.54 20.90
C GLY A 35 15.63 24.03 20.67
N ILE A 36 15.40 23.57 19.44
CA ILE A 36 15.44 22.14 19.07
C ILE A 36 16.86 21.58 19.20
N ALA A 37 17.89 22.39 18.92
CA ALA A 37 19.29 22.01 19.08
C ALA A 37 19.67 21.64 20.53
N GLN A 38 18.83 22.00 21.51
CA GLN A 38 19.04 21.74 22.94
C GLN A 38 18.22 20.55 23.44
N PHE A 39 17.46 19.87 22.57
CA PHE A 39 16.63 18.75 22.99
C PHE A 39 17.49 17.55 23.38
N GLU A 40 17.08 16.89 24.45
CA GLU A 40 17.74 15.73 25.02
C GLU A 40 16.98 14.44 24.69
N PRO A 41 17.62 13.27 24.82
CA PRO A 41 16.93 12.00 24.69
C PRO A 41 15.70 11.94 25.62
N GLY A 42 14.55 11.60 25.05
CA GLY A 42 13.27 11.55 25.77
C GLY A 42 12.38 12.77 25.56
N ASP A 43 12.91 13.91 25.09
CA ASP A 43 12.09 15.06 24.72
C ASP A 43 11.11 14.72 23.59
N ALA A 44 10.13 15.61 23.38
CA ALA A 44 9.07 15.41 22.39
C ALA A 44 9.08 16.52 21.34
N LEU A 45 9.01 16.11 20.07
CA LEU A 45 8.79 17.00 18.93
C LEU A 45 7.47 16.60 18.23
N VAL A 46 6.56 17.57 18.12
CA VAL A 46 5.19 17.34 17.62
C VAL A 46 5.01 18.05 16.29
N PHE A 47 4.59 17.31 15.27
CA PHE A 47 4.35 17.85 13.93
C PHE A 47 2.86 18.06 13.71
N TYR A 48 2.48 19.26 13.27
CA TYR A 48 1.09 19.57 12.91
C TYR A 48 1.05 20.29 11.56
N ALA A 49 -0.09 20.19 10.88
CA ALA A 49 -0.29 20.80 9.57
C ALA A 49 -1.70 21.38 9.43
N GLY A 50 -1.81 22.44 8.61
CA GLY A 50 -3.07 22.92 8.08
C GLY A 50 -3.43 22.13 6.82
N LEU A 51 -4.53 21.38 6.88
CA LEU A 51 -5.00 20.46 5.85
C LEU A 51 -6.29 20.98 5.23
N ARG A 52 -6.31 21.12 3.90
CA ARG A 52 -7.53 21.41 3.15
C ARG A 52 -8.19 20.10 2.74
N PRO A 53 -9.52 19.94 2.89
CA PRO A 53 -10.19 18.74 2.40
C PRO A 53 -10.12 18.67 0.88
N VAL A 54 -9.92 17.45 0.38
CA VAL A 54 -9.88 17.16 -1.07
C VAL A 54 -11.26 16.95 -1.67
N SER A 55 -12.28 16.76 -0.83
CA SER A 55 -13.68 16.63 -1.21
C SER A 55 -14.49 17.69 -0.49
N PRO A 56 -15.55 18.24 -1.11
CA PRO A 56 -16.42 19.19 -0.45
C PRO A 56 -16.95 18.63 0.88
N CYS A 57 -16.73 19.37 1.95
CA CYS A 57 -17.34 19.14 3.25
C CYS A 57 -17.53 20.50 3.94
N GLU A 58 -18.19 20.50 5.10
CA GLU A 58 -18.47 21.72 5.86
C GLU A 58 -17.18 22.45 6.29
N HIS A 59 -16.12 21.69 6.56
CA HIS A 59 -14.82 22.25 6.94
C HIS A 59 -14.06 22.77 5.72
N ARG A 60 -13.37 23.91 5.86
CA ARG A 60 -12.51 24.48 4.80
C ARG A 60 -11.02 24.28 5.04
N LEU A 61 -10.63 24.15 6.30
CA LEU A 61 -9.25 23.98 6.73
C LEU A 61 -9.25 23.31 8.10
N LEU A 62 -8.41 22.31 8.28
CA LEU A 62 -8.24 21.53 9.49
C LEU A 62 -6.80 21.70 9.97
N TYR A 63 -6.60 22.11 11.22
CA TYR A 63 -5.27 21.97 11.85
C TYR A 63 -5.26 20.69 12.67
N ALA A 64 -4.31 19.81 12.36
CA ALA A 64 -4.21 18.50 12.99
C ALA A 64 -2.75 18.13 13.28
N ILE A 65 -2.53 17.38 14.37
CA ILE A 65 -1.25 16.70 14.62
C ILE A 65 -1.13 15.57 13.60
N ILE A 66 -0.02 15.55 12.87
CA ILE A 66 0.27 14.59 11.80
C ILE A 66 1.40 13.63 12.16
N GLY A 67 2.22 13.95 13.15
CA GLY A 67 3.38 13.14 13.53
C GLY A 67 3.88 13.50 14.92
N PHE A 68 4.64 12.58 15.50
CA PHE A 68 5.24 12.70 16.81
C PHE A 68 6.59 12.00 16.82
N TYR A 69 7.61 12.68 17.35
CA TYR A 69 8.92 12.10 17.66
C TYR A 69 9.17 12.15 19.15
N ARG A 70 9.57 11.02 19.72
CA ARG A 70 10.40 11.02 20.92
C ARG A 70 11.85 11.12 20.50
N ILE A 71 12.57 12.10 21.03
CA ILE A 71 13.94 12.40 20.63
C ILE A 71 14.86 11.29 21.14
N ALA A 72 15.69 10.75 20.24
CA ALA A 72 16.79 9.85 20.60
C ALA A 72 18.11 10.62 20.65
N SER A 73 18.35 11.51 19.68
CA SER A 73 19.51 12.41 19.67
C SER A 73 19.28 13.61 18.76
N VAL A 74 20.09 14.65 18.97
CA VAL A 74 20.22 15.79 18.07
C VAL A 74 21.70 15.96 17.76
N GLU A 75 22.08 15.97 16.48
CA GLU A 75 23.46 16.10 16.04
C GLU A 75 23.62 17.20 14.98
N PRO A 76 24.76 17.93 14.95
CA PRO A 76 25.06 18.82 13.84
C PRO A 76 25.08 18.06 12.50
N ALA A 77 24.45 18.59 11.45
CA ALA A 77 24.42 17.95 10.14
C ALA A 77 25.83 17.72 9.56
N GLY A 78 26.81 18.55 9.93
CA GLY A 78 28.20 18.44 9.49
C GLY A 78 28.98 17.25 10.08
N VAL A 79 28.52 16.67 11.20
CA VAL A 79 29.17 15.49 11.80
C VAL A 79 28.58 14.17 11.32
N VAL A 80 27.46 14.22 10.58
CA VAL A 80 26.82 13.02 10.02
C VAL A 80 27.73 12.38 8.98
N THR A 81 28.03 11.10 9.18
CA THR A 81 28.97 10.36 8.34
C THR A 81 28.42 10.16 6.92
N GLN A 82 29.33 9.92 5.96
CA GLN A 82 28.94 9.74 4.56
C GLN A 82 27.92 8.61 4.35
N ALA A 83 28.03 7.52 5.12
CA ALA A 83 27.11 6.38 5.06
C ALA A 83 25.66 6.74 5.45
N ARG A 84 25.49 7.78 6.28
CA ARG A 84 24.22 8.21 6.85
C ARG A 84 23.63 9.44 6.16
N ARG A 85 24.32 10.00 5.16
CA ARG A 85 23.89 11.25 4.50
C ARG A 85 22.53 11.15 3.83
N SER A 86 22.11 9.96 3.40
CA SER A 86 20.80 9.75 2.79
C SER A 86 19.64 9.83 3.77
N GLU A 87 19.89 9.72 5.08
CA GLU A 87 18.85 9.66 6.14
C GLU A 87 18.08 10.96 6.32
N ASN A 88 18.63 12.12 5.93
CA ASN A 88 17.97 13.42 6.08
C ASN A 88 18.25 14.37 4.90
N ALA A 89 17.38 15.34 4.64
CA ALA A 89 17.59 16.29 3.55
C ALA A 89 18.67 17.35 3.85
N HIS A 90 18.91 17.70 5.12
CA HIS A 90 19.96 18.64 5.50
C HIS A 90 21.38 18.07 5.34
N THR A 91 21.53 16.74 5.39
CA THR A 91 22.82 16.04 5.21
C THR A 91 23.14 15.70 3.75
N ARG A 92 22.14 15.76 2.86
CA ARG A 92 22.31 15.53 1.41
C ARG A 92 22.94 16.71 0.67
N ARG A 93 23.05 17.88 1.32
CA ARG A 93 23.66 19.07 0.73
C ARG A 93 25.18 18.88 0.61
N ARG A 94 25.77 19.38 -0.49
CA ARG A 94 27.23 19.33 -0.69
C ARG A 94 28.00 20.07 0.41
N SER A 95 27.43 21.17 0.89
CA SER A 95 27.95 21.97 2.01
C SER A 95 26.80 22.29 2.96
N PRO A 96 26.57 21.50 4.03
CA PRO A 96 25.62 21.84 5.07
C PRO A 96 26.01 23.15 5.75
N THR A 97 25.03 23.91 6.20
CA THR A 97 25.30 25.11 7.01
C THR A 97 25.86 24.65 8.35
N PRO A 98 26.86 25.32 8.96
CA PRO A 98 27.43 24.89 10.24
C PRO A 98 26.41 24.79 11.39
N THR A 99 25.26 25.45 11.25
CA THR A 99 24.17 25.44 12.22
C THR A 99 23.07 24.43 11.88
N ASP A 100 23.11 23.77 10.71
CA ASP A 100 22.14 22.73 10.38
C ASP A 100 22.23 21.61 11.43
N ILE A 101 21.09 21.19 11.95
CA ILE A 101 20.96 20.07 12.89
C ILE A 101 20.11 18.97 12.26
N VAL A 102 20.34 17.74 12.71
CA VAL A 102 19.49 16.60 12.44
C VAL A 102 19.02 16.02 13.76
N VAL A 103 17.71 15.97 13.91
CA VAL A 103 17.02 15.27 14.98
C VAL A 103 16.81 13.83 14.55
N HIS A 104 17.17 12.88 15.42
CA HIS A 104 16.88 11.46 15.27
C HIS A 104 15.85 11.05 16.32
N ALA A 105 14.79 10.36 15.89
CA ALA A 105 13.73 9.91 16.75
C ALA A 105 13.93 8.46 17.23
N ALA A 106 13.42 8.14 18.41
CA ALA A 106 13.43 6.79 18.96
C ALA A 106 12.49 5.88 18.16
N SER A 107 13.02 4.79 17.63
CA SER A 107 12.24 3.77 16.92
C SER A 107 11.19 3.14 17.83
N GLY A 108 10.01 2.82 17.28
CA GLY A 108 8.88 2.23 18.01
C GLY A 108 8.01 3.22 18.79
N GLU A 109 8.53 4.40 19.12
CA GLU A 109 7.79 5.46 19.84
C GLU A 109 7.54 6.70 18.99
N SER A 110 8.02 6.69 17.74
CA SER A 110 8.03 7.84 16.85
C SER A 110 7.46 7.47 15.48
N GLY A 111 6.84 8.44 14.83
CA GLY A 111 6.37 8.28 13.45
C GLY A 111 5.30 9.27 13.04
N ARG A 112 4.80 9.08 11.82
CA ARG A 112 3.61 9.78 11.33
C ARG A 112 2.39 9.12 11.96
N LEU A 113 1.39 9.91 12.32
CA LEU A 113 0.11 9.35 12.73
C LEU A 113 -0.62 8.79 11.50
N ARG A 114 -1.09 7.54 11.58
CA ARG A 114 -1.92 6.93 10.51
C ARG A 114 -3.19 7.74 10.26
N LEU A 115 -3.81 8.23 11.34
CA LEU A 115 -4.92 9.17 11.34
C LEU A 115 -4.51 10.42 12.12
N CYS A 116 -4.54 11.58 11.47
CA CYS A 116 -4.20 12.84 12.13
C CYS A 116 -5.21 13.18 13.23
N LEU A 117 -4.77 13.87 14.27
CA LEU A 117 -5.63 14.32 15.38
C LEU A 117 -6.04 15.77 15.19
N PRO A 118 -7.33 16.08 14.95
CA PRO A 118 -7.83 17.45 14.89
C PRO A 118 -7.56 18.22 16.19
N ILE A 119 -6.89 19.37 16.08
CA ILE A 119 -6.56 20.20 17.24
C ILE A 119 -6.97 21.66 17.09
N GLY A 120 -7.28 22.10 15.87
CA GLY A 120 -7.55 23.51 15.60
C GLY A 120 -9.02 23.88 15.59
N GLU A 121 -9.30 25.09 16.03
CA GLU A 121 -10.55 25.81 15.76
C GLU A 121 -10.25 27.26 15.36
N LEU A 122 -11.17 27.85 14.61
CA LEU A 122 -11.09 29.26 14.22
C LEU A 122 -11.71 30.11 15.34
N ARG A 123 -10.89 30.93 16.02
CA ARG A 123 -11.36 31.92 17.02
C ARG A 123 -10.73 33.27 16.73
N ASP A 124 -11.53 34.33 16.78
CA ASP A 124 -11.06 35.71 16.61
C ASP A 124 -10.23 35.92 15.32
N GLY A 125 -10.66 35.29 14.23
CA GLY A 125 -10.01 35.39 12.92
C GLY A 125 -8.69 34.61 12.77
N ALA A 126 -8.30 33.77 13.74
CA ALA A 126 -7.10 32.96 13.67
C ALA A 126 -7.32 31.50 14.10
N TYR A 127 -6.53 30.57 13.54
CA TYR A 127 -6.50 29.18 14.00
C TYR A 127 -5.68 29.02 15.28
N ARG A 128 -6.33 28.39 16.25
CA ARG A 128 -5.81 28.14 17.59
C ARG A 128 -6.09 26.72 18.01
N VAL A 129 -5.29 26.18 18.94
CA VAL A 129 -5.61 24.93 19.62
C VAL A 129 -6.96 25.09 20.31
N ARG A 130 -7.86 24.10 20.17
CA ARG A 130 -9.19 24.12 20.78
C ARG A 130 -9.13 24.39 22.28
N ARG A 131 -10.12 25.10 22.82
CA ARG A 131 -10.11 25.52 24.24
C ARG A 131 -10.01 24.33 25.19
N ASP A 132 -10.77 23.27 24.93
CA ASP A 132 -10.76 22.02 25.69
C ASP A 132 -9.37 21.38 25.71
N LEU A 133 -8.73 21.28 24.55
CA LEU A 133 -7.39 20.71 24.41
C LEU A 133 -6.32 21.60 25.04
N LEU A 134 -6.39 22.92 24.83
CA LEU A 134 -5.43 23.87 25.38
C LEU A 134 -5.45 23.83 26.91
N GLU A 135 -6.64 23.79 27.51
CA GLU A 135 -6.82 23.60 28.95
C GLU A 135 -6.28 22.24 29.40
N GLN A 136 -6.62 21.17 28.68
CA GLN A 136 -6.19 19.80 29.00
C GLN A 136 -4.66 19.63 28.94
N TRP A 137 -3.99 20.26 27.98
CA TRP A 137 -2.53 20.25 27.82
C TRP A 137 -1.80 21.18 28.80
N GLY A 138 -2.52 22.08 29.47
CA GLY A 138 -1.91 23.08 30.36
C GLY A 138 -1.31 24.28 29.63
N GLY A 139 -1.77 24.55 28.41
CA GLY A 139 -1.35 25.70 27.61
C GLY A 139 -0.13 25.45 26.72
N LEU A 140 0.10 26.41 25.82
CA LEU A 140 1.30 26.53 24.99
C LEU A 140 2.05 27.81 25.35
N SER A 141 3.33 27.90 24.97
CA SER A 141 4.12 29.12 25.18
C SER A 141 3.63 30.31 24.33
N CYS A 142 2.88 30.04 23.26
CA CYS A 142 2.24 31.07 22.46
C CYS A 142 0.90 31.54 23.05
N LYS A 143 0.58 32.82 22.82
CA LYS A 143 -0.67 33.43 23.32
C LYS A 143 -1.90 32.70 22.79
N ASP A 144 -2.71 32.20 23.71
CA ASP A 144 -4.01 31.56 23.44
C ASP A 144 -3.91 30.48 22.34
N GLY A 145 -2.88 29.63 22.44
CA GLY A 145 -2.71 28.44 21.60
C GLY A 145 -2.62 28.70 20.10
N PHE A 146 -2.07 29.85 19.69
CA PHE A 146 -1.96 30.22 18.27
C PHE A 146 -1.12 29.21 17.46
N ILE A 147 -1.68 28.70 16.34
CA ILE A 147 -1.05 27.67 15.49
C ILE A 147 -1.09 28.00 13.99
N GLN A 148 -1.70 29.11 13.57
CA GLN A 148 -1.87 29.37 12.13
C GLN A 148 -0.57 29.65 11.39
N ARG A 149 0.35 30.41 12.01
CA ARG A 149 1.60 30.91 11.43
C ARG A 149 2.65 31.14 12.52
N SER A 150 3.20 30.08 13.11
CA SER A 150 4.23 30.25 14.15
C SER A 150 5.62 30.34 13.53
N ALA A 151 6.24 31.51 13.60
CA ALA A 151 7.63 31.69 13.19
C ALA A 151 8.62 31.00 14.14
N VAL A 152 8.23 30.76 15.40
CA VAL A 152 8.97 29.98 16.39
C VAL A 152 8.04 28.88 16.87
N PRO A 153 8.44 27.59 16.86
CA PRO A 153 7.58 26.52 17.36
C PRO A 153 7.15 26.80 18.81
N PRO A 154 5.85 26.75 19.14
CA PRO A 154 5.41 26.88 20.51
C PRO A 154 5.82 25.66 21.33
N MET A 155 6.19 25.88 22.59
CA MET A 155 6.45 24.83 23.56
C MET A 155 5.17 24.43 24.27
N ILE A 156 5.06 23.17 24.65
CA ILE A 156 4.01 22.69 25.55
C ILE A 156 4.41 23.03 26.98
N ASN A 157 3.57 23.77 27.70
CA ASN A 157 3.93 24.26 29.04
C ASN A 157 3.92 23.13 30.09
N LYS A 158 3.12 22.07 29.88
CA LYS A 158 3.01 20.90 30.76
C LYS A 158 3.13 19.60 29.96
N PRO A 159 4.36 19.18 29.57
CA PRO A 159 4.58 18.01 28.72
C PRO A 159 3.88 16.74 29.21
N ASP A 160 3.90 16.43 30.50
CA ASP A 160 3.25 15.23 31.05
C ASP A 160 1.73 15.20 30.85
N ARG A 161 1.09 16.37 30.80
CA ARG A 161 -0.35 16.46 30.53
C ARG A 161 -0.65 16.20 29.06
N PHE A 162 0.18 16.75 28.18
CA PHE A 162 0.08 16.48 26.75
C PHE A 162 0.37 15.01 26.43
N MET A 163 1.42 14.42 27.00
CA MET A 163 1.76 13.01 26.77
C MET A 163 0.64 12.08 27.22
N ARG A 164 0.07 12.28 28.42
CA ARG A 164 -1.11 11.52 28.86
C ARG A 164 -2.32 11.70 27.96
N TRP A 165 -2.53 12.89 27.40
CA TRP A 165 -3.60 13.11 26.43
C TRP A 165 -3.33 12.35 25.12
N LEU A 166 -2.11 12.41 24.61
CA LEU A 166 -1.68 11.76 23.38
C LEU A 166 -1.81 10.24 23.50
N GLU A 167 -1.31 9.66 24.59
CA GLU A 167 -1.43 8.22 24.90
C GLU A 167 -2.89 7.77 24.96
N ARG A 168 -3.78 8.58 25.55
CA ARG A 168 -5.23 8.30 25.58
C ARG A 168 -5.88 8.32 24.20
N GLN A 169 -5.31 9.03 23.22
CA GLN A 169 -5.79 8.96 21.83
C GLN A 169 -5.40 7.64 21.17
N ASN A 170 -4.47 6.88 21.77
CA ASN A 170 -3.90 5.63 21.24
C ASN A 170 -3.54 5.73 19.75
N PRO A 171 -2.72 6.73 19.35
CA PRO A 171 -2.43 6.95 17.95
C PRO A 171 -1.59 5.81 17.39
N GLU A 172 -1.96 5.31 16.22
CA GLU A 172 -1.07 4.41 15.48
C GLU A 172 0.00 5.23 14.75
N LEU A 173 1.27 4.90 15.03
CA LEU A 173 2.43 5.51 14.41
C LEU A 173 2.91 4.63 13.24
N VAL A 174 3.22 5.27 12.12
CA VAL A 174 3.75 4.61 10.92
C VAL A 174 5.04 5.31 10.46
N ALA A 175 6.05 4.52 10.15
CA ALA A 175 7.34 4.99 9.63
C ALA A 175 7.27 5.18 8.11
N THR A 176 6.41 6.10 7.65
CA THR A 176 6.30 6.44 6.22
C THR A 176 5.73 7.84 6.03
N ASN A 177 6.31 8.60 5.11
CA ASN A 177 5.87 9.96 4.78
C ASN A 177 4.57 10.01 3.99
N ASN A 178 4.41 9.09 3.06
CA ASN A 178 3.22 9.05 2.24
C ASN A 178 2.11 8.31 3.01
N PRO A 179 0.87 8.82 2.97
CA PRO A 179 -0.25 7.99 3.37
C PRO A 179 -0.22 6.73 2.52
N ILE A 180 -0.08 5.58 3.18
CA ILE A 180 -0.46 4.31 2.59
C ILE A 180 -1.87 4.54 2.06
N PRO A 181 -2.11 4.42 0.73
CA PRO A 181 -3.39 4.78 0.14
C PRO A 181 -4.48 4.00 0.84
N GLN A 182 -5.20 4.68 1.76
CA GLN A 182 -6.53 4.24 2.12
C GLN A 182 -7.28 4.22 0.82
N HIS A 183 -7.72 3.03 0.39
CA HIS A 183 -8.43 2.83 -0.85
C HIS A 183 -9.27 4.06 -1.20
N ARG A 184 -8.89 4.73 -2.30
CA ARG A 184 -9.77 5.66 -2.99
C ARG A 184 -10.87 4.83 -3.64
N GLY A 185 -11.70 4.27 -2.78
CA GLY A 185 -12.83 3.42 -3.06
C GLY A 185 -13.82 3.71 -1.95
N ARG A 186 -14.46 4.88 -2.01
CA ARG A 186 -15.76 5.12 -1.36
C ARG A 186 -16.88 4.30 -2.05
N GLY A 187 -16.54 3.15 -2.62
CA GLY A 187 -17.43 2.12 -3.12
C GLY A 187 -16.95 0.79 -2.52
N ALA A 188 -17.69 0.30 -1.54
CA ALA A 188 -17.50 -0.93 -0.79
C ALA A 188 -16.21 -1.01 0.07
N LEU A 189 -16.35 -0.74 1.36
CA LEU A 189 -15.63 -1.54 2.35
C LEU A 189 -16.02 -3.00 2.08
N GLY A 190 -15.14 -3.74 1.40
CA GLY A 190 -15.18 -5.20 1.51
C GLY A 190 -15.09 -5.56 2.99
N ASP A 191 -15.59 -6.71 3.38
CA ASP A 191 -15.66 -7.14 4.79
C ASP A 191 -14.29 -7.49 5.42
N GLY A 192 -13.20 -7.01 4.82
CA GLY A 192 -11.81 -7.26 5.26
C GLY A 192 -11.26 -8.62 4.84
N ARG A 193 -12.06 -9.50 4.24
CA ARG A 193 -11.59 -10.82 3.81
C ARG A 193 -10.66 -10.71 2.60
N VAL A 194 -9.50 -11.36 2.71
CA VAL A 194 -8.55 -11.54 1.61
C VAL A 194 -8.44 -13.02 1.30
N ILE A 195 -8.67 -13.40 0.04
CA ILE A 195 -8.54 -14.78 -0.43
C ILE A 195 -7.36 -14.85 -1.39
N VAL A 196 -6.39 -15.71 -1.09
CA VAL A 196 -5.23 -15.94 -1.95
C VAL A 196 -5.63 -16.79 -3.16
N VAL A 197 -5.37 -16.28 -4.35
CA VAL A 197 -5.62 -16.97 -5.63
C VAL A 197 -4.27 -17.29 -6.26
N MET A 198 -3.82 -18.53 -6.08
CA MET A 198 -2.58 -19.00 -6.67
C MET A 198 -2.76 -19.34 -8.15
N LEU A 199 -2.12 -18.55 -9.01
CA LEU A 199 -2.06 -18.82 -10.44
C LEU A 199 -1.12 -19.99 -10.71
N ARG A 200 -1.51 -20.84 -11.65
CA ARG A 200 -0.61 -21.90 -12.16
C ARG A 200 0.62 -21.24 -12.80
N GLN A 201 1.72 -21.97 -12.93
CA GLN A 201 2.87 -21.53 -13.73
C GLN A 201 2.74 -22.01 -15.17
N PRO A 202 3.11 -21.22 -16.21
CA PRO A 202 3.07 -21.67 -17.59
C PRO A 202 3.89 -22.96 -17.76
N SER A 203 3.26 -24.04 -18.24
CA SER A 203 3.95 -25.35 -18.34
C SER A 203 4.71 -25.54 -19.65
N SER A 204 4.38 -24.75 -20.68
CA SER A 204 5.06 -24.78 -21.98
C SER A 204 4.89 -23.44 -22.71
N ALA A 205 5.64 -23.26 -23.80
CA ALA A 205 5.54 -22.07 -24.65
C ALA A 205 4.17 -21.94 -25.36
N GLN A 206 3.41 -23.03 -25.44
CA GLN A 206 2.08 -23.14 -26.05
C GLN A 206 0.93 -23.05 -25.03
N ASP A 207 1.23 -22.79 -23.74
CA ASP A 207 0.21 -22.64 -22.70
C ASP A 207 -0.56 -21.32 -22.92
N CYS A 208 -1.64 -21.39 -23.70
CA CYS A 208 -2.55 -20.27 -23.96
C CYS A 208 -3.35 -19.95 -22.70
N ARG A 209 -2.99 -18.84 -22.04
CA ARG A 209 -3.62 -18.39 -20.80
C ARG A 209 -4.45 -17.15 -21.02
N THR A 210 -5.72 -17.28 -20.67
CA THR A 210 -6.70 -16.22 -20.84
C THR A 210 -7.05 -15.56 -19.51
N ASP A 211 -7.26 -16.35 -18.44
CA ASP A 211 -7.57 -15.84 -17.10
C ASP A 211 -6.32 -15.65 -16.21
N PRO A 212 -6.28 -14.62 -15.34
CA PRO A 212 -7.28 -13.56 -15.19
C PRO A 212 -7.29 -12.55 -16.34
N LEU A 213 -8.45 -11.95 -16.57
CA LEU A 213 -8.69 -10.82 -17.48
C LEU A 213 -8.62 -9.51 -16.69
N TYR A 214 -7.42 -9.20 -16.18
CA TYR A 214 -7.15 -8.06 -15.30
C TYR A 214 -7.62 -6.72 -15.86
N GLU A 215 -7.39 -6.51 -17.16
CA GLU A 215 -7.75 -5.32 -17.93
C GLU A 215 -9.25 -4.99 -17.82
N PHE A 216 -10.08 -6.02 -17.67
CA PHE A 216 -11.54 -5.93 -17.63
C PHE A 216 -12.09 -6.21 -16.24
N GLY A 217 -11.21 -6.44 -15.26
CA GLY A 217 -11.59 -6.79 -13.91
C GLY A 217 -12.38 -8.09 -13.82
N SER A 218 -11.95 -9.13 -14.56
CA SER A 218 -12.66 -10.40 -14.71
C SER A 218 -11.80 -11.60 -14.31
N PHE A 219 -12.39 -12.53 -13.56
CA PHE A 219 -11.80 -13.84 -13.27
C PHE A 219 -12.86 -14.95 -13.20
N GLY A 220 -12.62 -16.07 -13.89
CA GLY A 220 -13.47 -17.27 -13.82
C GLY A 220 -14.21 -17.63 -15.10
N LEU A 221 -14.26 -16.72 -16.08
CA LEU A 221 -14.95 -16.93 -17.34
C LEU A 221 -14.35 -18.07 -18.20
N THR A 222 -13.13 -18.53 -17.91
CA THR A 222 -12.50 -19.65 -18.62
C THR A 222 -12.75 -21.02 -17.98
N ASP A 223 -13.71 -21.11 -17.04
CA ASP A 223 -14.00 -22.31 -16.23
C ASP A 223 -12.98 -22.54 -15.10
N CYS A 224 -12.08 -21.58 -14.87
CA CYS A 224 -11.16 -21.62 -13.75
C CYS A 224 -11.92 -21.41 -12.43
N HIS A 225 -11.71 -22.32 -11.46
CA HIS A 225 -12.28 -22.27 -10.10
C HIS A 225 -13.82 -22.30 -9.99
N ASN A 226 -14.54 -22.70 -11.05
CA ASN A 226 -16.00 -22.91 -11.05
C ASN A 226 -16.49 -23.91 -9.99
N ARG A 227 -15.64 -24.87 -9.62
CA ARG A 227 -15.90 -25.90 -8.61
C ARG A 227 -15.31 -25.57 -7.23
N ASN A 228 -14.74 -24.37 -7.07
CA ASN A 228 -14.06 -23.98 -5.84
C ASN A 228 -14.37 -22.53 -5.44
N LEU A 229 -13.50 -21.57 -5.77
CA LEU A 229 -13.64 -20.17 -5.35
C LEU A 229 -14.94 -19.51 -5.87
N LEU A 230 -15.40 -19.92 -7.05
CA LEU A 230 -16.57 -19.35 -7.74
C LEU A 230 -17.75 -20.35 -7.77
N LEU A 231 -17.77 -21.29 -6.83
CA LEU A 231 -18.85 -22.27 -6.68
C LEU A 231 -20.15 -21.64 -6.16
N ASP A 232 -20.06 -20.49 -5.50
CA ASP A 232 -21.16 -19.72 -4.94
C ASP A 232 -20.74 -18.25 -4.84
N GLU A 233 -21.57 -17.43 -4.22
CA GLU A 233 -21.30 -15.99 -4.03
C GLU A 233 -20.44 -15.71 -2.79
N SER A 234 -19.85 -16.71 -2.12
CA SER A 234 -19.12 -16.52 -0.87
C SER A 234 -17.90 -15.61 -1.00
N ALA A 235 -17.32 -15.49 -2.20
CA ALA A 235 -16.21 -14.56 -2.46
C ALA A 235 -16.67 -13.10 -2.67
N THR A 236 -17.98 -12.84 -2.81
CA THR A 236 -18.50 -11.46 -2.91
C THR A 236 -18.13 -10.66 -1.68
N GLY A 237 -17.62 -9.44 -1.88
CA GLY A 237 -17.15 -8.55 -0.83
C GLY A 237 -15.71 -8.82 -0.36
N ALA A 238 -15.14 -9.98 -0.69
CA ALA A 238 -13.73 -10.27 -0.42
C ALA A 238 -12.82 -9.64 -1.49
N ARG A 239 -11.54 -9.52 -1.15
CA ARG A 239 -10.49 -9.16 -2.12
C ARG A 239 -9.73 -10.40 -2.54
N LEU A 240 -9.37 -10.48 -3.82
CA LEU A 240 -8.58 -11.58 -4.35
C LEU A 240 -7.12 -11.15 -4.43
N ALA A 241 -6.25 -11.86 -3.70
CA ALA A 241 -4.80 -11.69 -3.75
C ALA A 241 -4.21 -12.68 -4.76
N PHE A 242 -4.03 -12.23 -6.00
CA PHE A 242 -3.43 -13.02 -7.07
C PHE A 242 -1.93 -13.16 -6.85
N VAL A 243 -1.49 -14.42 -6.79
CA VAL A 243 -0.07 -14.75 -6.59
C VAL A 243 0.43 -15.61 -7.74
N GLN A 244 1.64 -15.34 -8.20
CA GLN A 244 2.28 -16.04 -9.30
C GLN A 244 3.54 -16.76 -8.84
N GLY A 245 3.71 -18.00 -9.27
CA GLY A 245 4.91 -18.79 -9.00
C GLY A 245 6.08 -18.41 -9.92
N GLY A 246 7.26 -18.26 -9.33
CA GLY A 246 8.58 -18.01 -9.93
C GLY A 246 9.59 -19.15 -9.76
N ARG A 247 10.90 -18.86 -9.97
CA ARG A 247 11.99 -19.84 -9.83
C ARG A 247 12.32 -20.02 -8.36
N GLY A 248 11.55 -20.85 -7.67
CA GLY A 248 11.73 -20.96 -6.22
C GLY A 248 11.37 -19.66 -5.50
N GLU A 249 10.46 -18.88 -6.07
CA GLU A 249 9.80 -17.74 -5.42
C GLU A 249 8.31 -17.75 -5.74
N VAL A 250 7.50 -17.06 -4.94
CA VAL A 250 6.09 -16.75 -5.21
C VAL A 250 5.90 -15.27 -4.93
N ARG A 251 5.26 -14.56 -5.86
CA ARG A 251 5.10 -13.10 -5.81
C ARG A 251 3.64 -12.69 -5.83
N LEU A 252 3.31 -11.62 -5.11
CA LEU A 252 1.98 -11.01 -5.10
C LEU A 252 1.85 -10.05 -6.28
N VAL A 253 1.17 -10.47 -7.34
CA VAL A 253 1.07 -9.68 -8.57
C VAL A 253 -0.13 -8.74 -8.56
N MET A 254 -1.19 -9.07 -7.82
CA MET A 254 -2.34 -8.17 -7.66
C MET A 254 -3.10 -8.43 -6.36
N VAL A 255 -3.63 -7.37 -5.75
CA VAL A 255 -4.81 -7.49 -4.88
C VAL A 255 -5.93 -6.66 -5.48
N THR A 256 -7.08 -7.28 -5.71
CA THR A 256 -8.25 -6.59 -6.28
C THR A 256 -8.90 -5.65 -5.25
N PRO A 257 -9.67 -4.65 -5.71
CA PRO A 257 -10.80 -4.15 -4.93
C PRO A 257 -11.76 -5.30 -4.52
N PRO A 258 -12.69 -5.06 -3.59
CA PRO A 258 -13.71 -6.06 -3.27
C PRO A 258 -14.43 -6.54 -4.53
N VAL A 259 -14.49 -7.86 -4.73
CA VAL A 259 -15.10 -8.43 -5.92
C VAL A 259 -16.60 -8.62 -5.74
N LYS A 260 -17.33 -8.58 -6.84
CA LYS A 260 -18.69 -9.10 -6.94
C LYS A 260 -18.66 -10.41 -7.71
N VAL A 261 -19.18 -11.49 -7.14
CA VAL A 261 -19.40 -12.72 -7.91
C VAL A 261 -20.74 -12.61 -8.64
N VAL A 262 -20.71 -12.80 -9.96
CA VAL A 262 -21.89 -12.78 -10.83
C VAL A 262 -22.10 -14.15 -11.44
N ASP A 263 -23.32 -14.67 -11.34
CA ASP A 263 -23.74 -15.89 -12.01
C ASP A 263 -24.29 -15.57 -13.41
N HIS A 264 -23.63 -16.08 -14.45
CA HIS A 264 -24.07 -15.95 -15.84
C HIS A 264 -24.86 -17.18 -16.31
N GLY A 265 -25.22 -18.10 -15.42
CA GLY A 265 -25.93 -19.34 -15.72
C GLY A 265 -24.97 -20.52 -15.92
N ARG A 266 -24.13 -20.51 -16.97
CA ARG A 266 -23.15 -21.61 -17.18
C ARG A 266 -21.85 -21.42 -16.41
N ARG A 267 -21.49 -20.19 -16.07
CA ARG A 267 -20.25 -19.84 -15.39
C ARG A 267 -20.50 -18.71 -14.41
N ARG A 268 -19.67 -18.65 -13.36
CA ARG A 268 -19.58 -17.51 -12.48
C ARG A 268 -18.31 -16.72 -12.73
N GLU A 269 -18.39 -15.44 -12.50
CA GLU A 269 -17.32 -14.48 -12.73
C GLU A 269 -17.14 -13.62 -11.48
N ALA A 270 -15.92 -13.50 -10.97
CA ALA A 270 -15.57 -12.43 -10.06
C ALA A 270 -15.26 -11.16 -10.86
N GLN A 271 -15.99 -10.08 -10.55
CA GLN A 271 -15.90 -8.78 -11.21
C GLN A 271 -15.35 -7.71 -10.27
N TRP A 272 -14.48 -6.84 -10.77
CA TRP A 272 -13.98 -5.64 -10.09
C TRP A 272 -13.65 -4.53 -11.12
N GLU A 273 -13.21 -3.36 -10.65
CA GLU A 273 -12.74 -2.30 -11.54
C GLU A 273 -11.40 -2.71 -12.20
N GLY A 274 -11.39 -2.84 -13.52
CA GLY A 274 -10.24 -3.34 -14.28
C GLY A 274 -8.97 -2.53 -14.05
N GLN A 275 -7.88 -3.24 -13.75
CA GLN A 275 -6.55 -2.68 -13.56
C GLN A 275 -5.51 -3.76 -13.86
N MET A 276 -4.44 -3.39 -14.54
CA MET A 276 -3.32 -4.31 -14.77
C MET A 276 -2.63 -4.68 -13.45
N PRO A 277 -2.07 -5.90 -13.33
CA PRO A 277 -1.27 -6.31 -12.18
C PRO A 277 0.14 -5.68 -12.23
N LEU A 278 0.94 -5.91 -11.19
CA LEU A 278 2.37 -5.64 -11.23
C LEU A 278 3.09 -6.56 -12.22
N ARG A 279 4.20 -6.08 -12.77
CA ARG A 279 5.17 -6.93 -13.46
C ARG A 279 5.72 -7.94 -12.47
N PHE A 280 5.95 -9.18 -12.92
CA PHE A 280 6.44 -10.23 -12.05
C PHE A 280 7.78 -9.86 -11.39
N SER A 281 8.70 -9.22 -12.12
CA SER A 281 10.01 -8.80 -11.60
C SER A 281 9.93 -7.73 -10.52
N GLU A 282 8.88 -6.91 -10.54
CA GLU A 282 8.67 -5.79 -9.62
C GLU A 282 7.75 -6.16 -8.44
N ALA A 283 6.95 -7.22 -8.61
CA ALA A 283 6.03 -7.70 -7.60
C ALA A 283 6.77 -8.17 -6.33
N PRO A 284 6.26 -7.88 -5.12
CA PRO A 284 6.91 -8.27 -3.87
C PRO A 284 6.94 -9.79 -3.71
N ILE A 285 8.06 -10.28 -3.20
CA ILE A 285 8.26 -11.69 -2.88
C ILE A 285 7.43 -12.03 -1.65
N LEU A 286 6.38 -12.85 -1.80
CA LEU A 286 5.64 -13.38 -0.66
C LEU A 286 6.41 -14.49 0.04
N ILE A 287 7.11 -15.33 -0.73
CA ILE A 287 7.99 -16.35 -0.18
C ILE A 287 9.00 -16.79 -1.24
N ASN A 288 10.22 -17.11 -0.83
CA ASN A 288 11.17 -17.79 -1.69
C ASN A 288 11.92 -18.90 -0.95
N ASN A 289 12.68 -19.71 -1.70
CA ASN A 289 13.42 -20.84 -1.16
C ASN A 289 14.62 -20.41 -0.29
N ALA A 290 15.01 -19.13 -0.33
CA ALA A 290 16.01 -18.55 0.56
C ALA A 290 15.40 -18.09 1.91
N GLY A 291 14.10 -18.27 2.13
CA GLY A 291 13.42 -17.87 3.36
C GLY A 291 13.08 -16.38 3.44
N GLN A 292 13.17 -15.63 2.34
CA GLN A 292 12.78 -14.23 2.30
C GLN A 292 11.28 -14.08 2.07
N SER A 293 10.67 -13.07 2.72
CA SER A 293 9.27 -12.75 2.57
C SER A 293 9.00 -11.26 2.85
N ALA A 294 8.17 -10.63 2.04
CA ALA A 294 7.62 -9.31 2.32
C ALA A 294 6.51 -9.34 3.37
N VAL A 295 5.90 -10.51 3.62
CA VAL A 295 4.79 -10.74 4.56
C VAL A 295 5.20 -11.90 5.47
N GLN A 296 5.89 -11.56 6.55
CA GLN A 296 6.49 -12.50 7.50
C GLN A 296 5.48 -13.51 8.06
N GLY A 297 4.21 -13.12 8.21
CA GLY A 297 3.15 -14.01 8.63
C GLY A 297 2.96 -15.24 7.74
N PHE A 298 3.35 -15.22 6.45
CA PHE A 298 3.33 -16.43 5.61
C PHE A 298 4.41 -17.44 5.98
N LEU A 299 5.59 -17.00 6.44
CA LEU A 299 6.62 -17.93 6.92
C LEU A 299 6.08 -18.68 8.14
N LYS A 300 5.52 -17.93 9.09
CA LYS A 300 4.88 -18.48 10.29
C LYS A 300 3.70 -19.41 9.96
N PHE A 301 2.86 -19.02 9.00
CA PHE A 301 1.73 -19.84 8.56
C PHE A 301 2.16 -21.21 8.01
N LEU A 302 3.36 -21.28 7.42
CA LEU A 302 3.90 -22.49 6.81
C LEU A 302 4.86 -23.26 7.72
N GLU A 303 5.12 -22.77 8.94
CA GLU A 303 5.89 -23.50 9.95
C GLU A 303 5.24 -24.88 10.21
N GLY A 304 6.06 -25.93 10.22
CA GLY A 304 5.59 -27.31 10.40
C GLY A 304 5.09 -28.01 9.13
N SER A 305 5.12 -27.36 7.96
CA SER A 305 4.88 -28.05 6.68
C SER A 305 5.97 -29.10 6.41
N SER A 306 5.57 -30.29 5.94
CA SER A 306 6.49 -31.37 5.53
C SER A 306 7.11 -31.19 4.14
N CYS A 307 6.76 -30.11 3.43
CA CYS A 307 7.29 -29.82 2.10
C CYS A 307 8.78 -29.48 2.13
N ARG A 308 9.52 -29.93 1.11
CA ARG A 308 10.98 -29.75 0.99
C ARG A 308 11.43 -28.30 0.88
N THR A 309 10.57 -27.42 0.38
CA THR A 309 10.90 -26.00 0.19
C THR A 309 9.74 -25.11 0.63
N PRO A 310 10.02 -23.86 1.05
CA PRO A 310 8.98 -22.87 1.39
C PRO A 310 7.98 -22.63 0.25
N THR A 311 8.44 -22.57 -1.00
CA THR A 311 7.55 -22.39 -2.15
C THR A 311 6.64 -23.59 -2.41
N LEU A 312 7.11 -24.81 -2.17
CA LEU A 312 6.27 -26.01 -2.26
C LEU A 312 5.25 -26.04 -1.12
N ALA A 313 5.65 -25.65 0.10
CA ALA A 313 4.75 -25.51 1.24
C ALA A 313 3.62 -24.53 0.93
N PHE A 314 3.97 -23.34 0.42
CA PHE A 314 3.01 -22.32 0.01
C PHE A 314 2.08 -22.85 -1.08
N SER A 315 2.64 -23.47 -2.12
CA SER A 315 1.86 -24.03 -3.22
C SER A 315 0.88 -25.08 -2.74
N SER A 316 1.30 -25.98 -1.85
CA SER A 316 0.45 -27.01 -1.27
C SER A 316 -0.71 -26.38 -0.46
N ALA A 317 -0.40 -25.37 0.35
CA ALA A 317 -1.38 -24.72 1.21
C ALA A 317 -2.43 -23.87 0.45
N PHE A 318 -2.05 -23.23 -0.66
CA PHE A 318 -2.90 -22.22 -1.32
C PHE A 318 -3.45 -22.63 -2.69
N ARG A 319 -2.93 -23.67 -3.34
CA ARG A 319 -3.38 -24.07 -4.70
C ARG A 319 -4.87 -24.38 -4.80
N SER A 320 -5.48 -24.91 -3.74
CA SER A 320 -6.91 -25.26 -3.67
C SER A 320 -7.67 -24.53 -2.56
N ARG A 321 -7.01 -23.63 -1.82
CA ARG A 321 -7.64 -22.97 -0.67
C ARG A 321 -8.58 -21.86 -1.13
N LYS A 322 -9.81 -21.89 -0.60
CA LYS A 322 -10.81 -20.81 -0.75
C LYS A 322 -11.07 -20.01 0.52
N LYS A 323 -10.53 -20.46 1.66
CA LYS A 323 -10.72 -19.80 2.95
C LYS A 323 -9.94 -18.48 2.95
N PRO A 324 -10.57 -17.37 3.41
CA PRO A 324 -9.85 -16.15 3.69
C PRO A 324 -8.63 -16.39 4.59
N LEU A 325 -7.67 -15.49 4.48
CA LEU A 325 -6.63 -15.33 5.49
C LEU A 325 -7.26 -14.90 6.81
N ASP A 326 -6.61 -15.21 7.92
CA ASP A 326 -6.98 -14.58 9.20
C ASP A 326 -6.72 -13.06 9.14
N THR A 327 -7.34 -12.32 10.06
CA THR A 327 -7.33 -10.85 10.04
C THR A 327 -5.91 -10.28 10.13
N ALA A 328 -5.00 -10.89 10.89
CA ALA A 328 -3.65 -10.39 11.06
C ALA A 328 -2.83 -10.58 9.78
N LEU A 329 -2.86 -11.78 9.20
CA LEU A 329 -2.14 -12.08 7.96
C LEU A 329 -2.73 -11.33 6.76
N ALA A 330 -4.04 -11.13 6.72
CA ALA A 330 -4.71 -10.30 5.72
C ALA A 330 -4.24 -8.83 5.80
N ALA A 331 -4.19 -8.27 7.01
CA ALA A 331 -3.74 -6.88 7.22
C ALA A 331 -2.27 -6.69 6.82
N GLU A 332 -1.40 -7.65 7.14
CA GLU A 332 0.01 -7.61 6.75
C GLU A 332 0.18 -7.63 5.22
N LEU A 333 -0.55 -8.54 4.52
CA LEU A 333 -0.53 -8.61 3.06
C LEU A 333 -1.01 -7.31 2.42
N LEU A 334 -2.11 -6.74 2.93
CA LEU A 334 -2.65 -5.46 2.42
C LEU A 334 -1.66 -4.30 2.65
N CYS A 335 -1.00 -4.25 3.80
CA CYS A 335 0.03 -3.25 4.08
C CYS A 335 1.19 -3.31 3.06
N VAL A 336 1.60 -4.51 2.65
CA VAL A 336 2.58 -4.67 1.57
C VAL A 336 2.02 -4.21 0.23
N TRP A 337 0.80 -4.62 -0.12
CA TRP A 337 0.17 -4.26 -1.40
C TRP A 337 -0.01 -2.76 -1.57
N ASP A 338 -0.44 -2.06 -0.52
CA ASP A 338 -0.76 -0.65 -0.59
C ASP A 338 0.47 0.23 -0.90
N LYS A 339 1.69 -0.25 -0.62
CA LYS A 339 2.94 0.42 -1.05
C LYS A 339 3.05 0.54 -2.58
N PHE A 340 2.44 -0.38 -3.31
CA PHE A 340 2.46 -0.42 -4.78
C PHE A 340 1.27 0.32 -5.41
N GLN A 341 0.24 0.66 -4.65
CA GLN A 341 -0.92 1.41 -5.17
C GLN A 341 -0.61 2.87 -5.52
N VAL A 342 0.49 3.42 -4.98
CA VAL A 342 0.99 4.77 -5.27
C VAL A 342 2.30 4.77 -6.05
N SER A 343 2.73 3.62 -6.56
CA SER A 343 4.02 3.49 -7.23
C SER A 343 4.00 3.95 -8.69
N GLU A 344 5.20 4.20 -9.22
CA GLU A 344 5.43 4.61 -10.60
C GLU A 344 4.71 3.71 -11.62
N PRO A 345 4.16 4.27 -12.73
CA PRO A 345 3.51 3.51 -13.80
C PRO A 345 4.37 2.38 -14.38
N CYS A 346 5.70 2.47 -14.28
CA CYS A 346 6.63 1.47 -14.82
C CYS A 346 6.58 0.12 -14.08
N LEU A 347 6.09 0.06 -12.84
CA LEU A 347 5.96 -1.20 -12.09
C LEU A 347 4.80 -2.07 -12.58
N TRP A 348 3.83 -1.45 -13.26
CA TRP A 348 2.63 -2.11 -13.74
C TRP A 348 2.90 -2.84 -15.05
N ALA A 349 2.26 -4.00 -15.20
CA ALA A 349 2.31 -4.77 -16.42
C ALA A 349 1.54 -4.03 -17.53
N GLN A 350 2.14 -3.92 -18.71
CA GLN A 350 1.47 -3.35 -19.89
C GLN A 350 0.59 -4.39 -20.59
N HIS A 351 0.88 -5.67 -20.39
CA HIS A 351 0.08 -6.80 -20.86
C HIS A 351 0.23 -7.98 -19.91
N TYR A 352 -0.76 -8.88 -19.92
CA TYR A 352 -0.82 -10.05 -19.02
C TYR A 352 0.49 -10.84 -18.93
N GLY A 353 1.20 -11.02 -20.06
CA GLY A 353 2.50 -11.69 -20.12
C GLY A 353 3.54 -11.19 -19.11
N GLN A 354 3.60 -9.89 -18.85
CA GLN A 354 4.59 -9.30 -17.93
C GLN A 354 4.29 -9.63 -16.46
N SER A 355 3.07 -10.08 -16.14
CA SER A 355 2.70 -10.55 -14.79
C SER A 355 3.15 -11.99 -14.52
N LEU A 356 3.67 -12.68 -15.54
CA LEU A 356 4.17 -14.04 -15.46
C LEU A 356 5.69 -14.01 -15.29
N TRP A 357 6.23 -14.98 -14.55
CA TRP A 357 7.69 -15.14 -14.46
C TRP A 357 8.32 -15.31 -15.85
N ARG A 358 7.73 -16.17 -16.68
CA ARG A 358 8.15 -16.35 -18.06
C ARG A 358 6.97 -16.10 -18.97
N GLU A 359 7.14 -15.15 -19.88
CA GLU A 359 6.15 -14.87 -20.91
C GLU A 359 6.02 -16.05 -21.88
N PRO A 360 4.81 -16.62 -22.06
CA PRO A 360 4.58 -17.68 -23.04
C PRO A 360 4.63 -17.11 -24.46
N ARG A 361 4.99 -17.94 -25.45
CA ARG A 361 5.09 -17.50 -26.85
C ARG A 361 3.70 -17.22 -27.45
N SER A 362 2.70 -18.01 -27.05
CA SER A 362 1.31 -17.87 -27.49
C SER A 362 0.46 -17.13 -26.45
N LEU A 363 0.70 -15.83 -26.29
CA LEU A 363 -0.20 -14.97 -25.53
C LEU A 363 -1.43 -14.61 -26.34
N ASP A 364 -2.57 -14.56 -25.67
CA ASP A 364 -3.77 -13.95 -26.25
C ASP A 364 -3.54 -12.45 -26.43
N ARG A 365 -3.45 -12.01 -27.70
CA ARG A 365 -3.31 -10.60 -28.09
C ARG A 365 -4.66 -9.92 -28.31
N HIS A 366 -5.76 -10.67 -28.36
CA HIS A 366 -7.11 -10.17 -28.64
C HIS A 366 -8.00 -10.28 -27.39
N ARG A 367 -7.47 -9.83 -26.25
CA ARG A 367 -8.09 -10.08 -24.93
C ARG A 367 -9.50 -9.51 -24.80
N GLN A 368 -9.79 -8.36 -25.41
CA GLN A 368 -11.14 -7.77 -25.43
C GLN A 368 -12.15 -8.69 -26.12
N SER A 369 -11.86 -9.14 -27.34
CA SER A 369 -12.78 -10.03 -28.07
C SER A 369 -12.86 -11.41 -27.42
N THR A 370 -11.77 -11.88 -26.80
CA THR A 370 -11.81 -13.09 -25.97
C THR A 370 -12.74 -12.93 -24.77
N TYR A 371 -12.67 -11.81 -24.04
CA TYR A 371 -13.55 -11.52 -22.92
C TYR A 371 -15.02 -11.49 -23.36
N GLU A 372 -15.36 -10.71 -24.37
CA GLU A 372 -16.72 -10.58 -24.90
C GLU A 372 -17.29 -11.94 -25.34
N ARG A 373 -16.50 -12.71 -26.09
CA ARG A 373 -16.88 -14.06 -26.52
C ARG A 373 -17.10 -14.98 -25.32
N LYS A 374 -16.21 -14.96 -24.33
CA LYS A 374 -16.32 -15.82 -23.13
C LYS A 374 -17.52 -15.45 -22.26
N LEU A 375 -17.83 -14.16 -22.17
CA LEU A 375 -19.02 -13.66 -21.48
C LEU A 375 -20.30 -14.09 -22.22
N ALA A 376 -20.33 -14.00 -23.55
CA ALA A 376 -21.46 -14.49 -24.35
C ALA A 376 -21.64 -16.01 -24.23
N GLU A 377 -20.56 -16.80 -24.29
CA GLU A 377 -20.57 -18.25 -24.03
C GLU A 377 -21.13 -18.58 -22.63
N ALA A 378 -20.73 -17.80 -21.61
CA ALA A 378 -21.18 -17.98 -20.23
C ALA A 378 -22.68 -17.72 -20.07
N LYS A 379 -23.19 -16.68 -20.73
CA LYS A 379 -24.63 -16.32 -20.76
C LYS A 379 -25.49 -17.23 -21.65
N GLY A 380 -24.87 -18.18 -22.35
CA GLY A 380 -25.56 -19.11 -23.26
C GLY A 380 -25.82 -18.56 -24.67
N GLY A 381 -25.25 -17.42 -25.04
CA GLY A 381 -25.56 -16.67 -26.26
C GLY A 381 -24.80 -17.07 -27.54
N ILE A 382 -24.06 -18.18 -27.58
CA ILE A 382 -23.38 -18.64 -28.80
C ILE A 382 -23.53 -20.16 -28.96
N GLU A 383 -24.25 -20.58 -30.00
CA GLU A 383 -24.19 -21.94 -30.54
C GLU A 383 -22.76 -22.27 -30.93
N ARG A 384 -22.29 -23.46 -30.56
CA ARG A 384 -20.94 -23.95 -30.87
C ARG A 384 -20.68 -23.82 -32.38
N THR A 385 -19.96 -22.78 -32.80
CA THR A 385 -19.30 -22.80 -34.10
C THR A 385 -18.21 -23.85 -33.99
N ALA A 386 -18.34 -24.91 -34.78
CA ALA A 386 -17.42 -26.03 -34.81
C ALA A 386 -15.99 -25.52 -35.02
N CYS A 387 -15.15 -25.64 -34.00
CA CYS A 387 -13.71 -25.58 -34.20
C CYS A 387 -13.36 -26.72 -35.17
N CYS A 388 -12.75 -26.37 -36.30
CA CYS A 388 -12.34 -27.30 -37.34
C CYS A 388 -11.72 -28.58 -36.76
N ARG A 389 -12.44 -29.69 -36.87
CA ARG A 389 -11.83 -31.02 -36.78
C ARG A 389 -10.98 -31.21 -38.05
N PRO A 390 -9.71 -31.63 -37.96
CA PRO A 390 -9.05 -32.22 -39.11
C PRO A 390 -9.90 -33.43 -39.53
N SER A 391 -10.33 -33.45 -40.78
CA SER A 391 -10.99 -34.59 -41.38
C SER A 391 -10.05 -35.80 -41.32
N SER A 392 -10.30 -36.71 -40.40
CA SER A 392 -9.82 -38.08 -40.49
C SER A 392 -10.59 -38.76 -41.63
N GLY A 393 -10.11 -38.57 -42.86
CA GLY A 393 -10.50 -39.39 -44.00
C GLY A 393 -9.75 -40.71 -43.92
N SER A 394 -10.43 -41.73 -43.43
CA SER A 394 -10.09 -43.12 -43.65
C SER A 394 -10.14 -43.44 -45.14
N ASP A 395 -9.11 -44.07 -45.68
CA ASP A 395 -9.30 -44.97 -46.81
C ASP A 395 -8.42 -46.22 -46.66
N CYS A 396 -9.07 -47.29 -46.17
CA CYS A 396 -8.65 -48.67 -46.37
C CYS A 396 -9.73 -49.30 -47.25
N ARG A 397 -9.40 -49.66 -48.49
CA ARG A 397 -9.82 -50.88 -49.22
C ARG A 397 -9.49 -50.77 -50.73
N ARG A 398 -8.35 -51.33 -51.13
CA ARG A 398 -8.16 -52.48 -52.03
C ARG A 398 -6.77 -52.44 -52.65
#